data_AF-A0ABD2MFW9-F1
#
_entry.id   AF-A0ABD2MFW9-F1
#
_cell.length_a   1.000
_cell.length_b   1.000
_cell.length_c   1.000
_cell.angle_alpha   90.00
_cell.angle_beta   90.00
_cell.angle_gamma   90.00
#
_symmetry.space_group_name_H-M   'P 1'
#
loop_
_entity.id
_entity.type
_entity.pdbx_description
1 polymer ?
#
loop_
_entity_poly.entity_id
_entity_poly.type
_entity_poly.pdbx_seq_one_letter_code
_entity_poly.pdbx_strand_id
1 'polypeptide(L)'
;MLSFIYADDLSELDGENAMAVLYAADKYGIEGLVDHCVQIPIQNLPNVFLAHSKARLFNLEALRWADEKCRQNATECSAENRRAALGPALFKIRFPLILTEDFTKSIVPSNVLTSEEMFGIYQFHCHPNLRGVPGLKPLEFPWHGRISDWNTAKGNRGTLALEIEKFSAFAQEKVESWRNSESVQIKGFWWKISAEIKTEEESNDKCLGFFLVCTAPRENGNWSCECSATLRIVSQKKGTEDLTDKYDHVFNNESNSWGFLEFIIFTKWMDPDEGLYDSDEDKVTLAIDFTVE
;
A
#
# COMPACT_ATOMS: atom_id res chain seq x y z
N MET A 1 22.53 -10.34 -5.85
CA MET A 1 23.57 -9.39 -6.33
C MET A 1 24.91 -10.09 -6.53
N LEU A 2 25.45 -10.77 -5.51
CA LEU A 2 26.67 -11.58 -5.70
C LEU A 2 26.45 -12.76 -6.67
N SER A 3 25.28 -13.40 -6.64
CA SER A 3 24.88 -14.39 -7.65
C SER A 3 24.96 -13.84 -9.08
N PHE A 4 24.40 -12.66 -9.34
CA PHE A 4 24.43 -12.01 -10.66
C PHE A 4 25.83 -11.61 -11.14
N ILE A 5 26.75 -11.23 -10.25
CA ILE A 5 28.12 -10.82 -10.62
C ILE A 5 29.01 -12.03 -10.94
N TYR A 6 28.75 -13.19 -10.33
CA TYR A 6 29.65 -14.34 -10.37
C TYR A 6 29.09 -15.56 -11.12
N ALA A 7 27.78 -15.65 -11.35
CA ALA A 7 27.14 -16.85 -11.91
C ALA A 7 26.30 -16.62 -13.18
N ASP A 8 26.15 -15.37 -13.67
CA ASP A 8 25.26 -15.01 -14.79
C ASP A 8 23.84 -15.59 -14.68
N ASP A 9 23.39 -15.90 -13.46
CA ASP A 9 22.10 -16.52 -13.22
C ASP A 9 21.03 -15.44 -13.02
N LEU A 10 20.14 -15.34 -14.01
CA LEU A 10 19.03 -14.39 -14.04
C LEU A 10 17.71 -14.98 -13.52
N SER A 11 17.71 -16.24 -13.07
CA SER A 11 16.48 -16.93 -12.65
C SER A 11 15.81 -16.34 -11.40
N GLU A 12 16.56 -15.62 -10.57
CA GLU A 12 16.06 -14.93 -9.39
C GLU A 12 15.61 -13.49 -9.65
N LEU A 13 15.78 -12.94 -10.87
CA LEU A 13 15.36 -11.57 -11.18
C LEU A 13 13.84 -11.53 -11.44
N ASP A 14 13.11 -10.85 -10.58
CA ASP A 14 11.66 -10.75 -10.66
C ASP A 14 11.16 -9.30 -10.48
N GLY A 15 9.85 -9.13 -10.59
CA GLY A 15 9.20 -7.84 -10.41
C GLY A 15 9.45 -7.17 -9.06
N GLU A 16 9.74 -7.96 -8.03
CA GLU A 16 9.92 -7.47 -6.67
C GLU A 16 11.32 -6.90 -6.45
N ASN A 17 12.34 -7.51 -7.06
CA ASN A 17 13.74 -7.12 -6.85
C ASN A 17 14.36 -6.32 -8.01
N ALA A 18 13.72 -6.27 -9.18
CA ALA A 18 14.25 -5.65 -10.40
C ALA A 18 14.74 -4.20 -10.21
N MET A 19 14.06 -3.39 -9.41
CA MET A 19 14.45 -1.98 -9.20
C MET A 19 15.69 -1.82 -8.32
N ALA A 20 15.76 -2.59 -7.24
CA ALA A 20 16.94 -2.61 -6.38
C ALA A 20 18.16 -3.17 -7.13
N VAL A 21 17.94 -4.16 -8.01
CA VAL A 21 18.98 -4.72 -8.89
C VAL A 21 19.39 -3.72 -9.97
N LEU A 22 18.44 -3.02 -10.60
CA LEU A 22 18.71 -1.95 -11.58
C LEU A 22 19.58 -0.85 -10.97
N TYR A 23 19.26 -0.40 -9.76
CA TYR A 23 20.06 0.60 -9.03
C TYR A 23 21.50 0.12 -8.82
N ALA A 24 21.65 -1.11 -8.36
CA ALA A 24 22.97 -1.67 -8.11
C ALA A 24 23.76 -1.87 -9.41
N ALA A 25 23.11 -2.39 -10.45
CA ALA A 25 23.70 -2.59 -11.75
C ALA A 25 24.25 -1.27 -12.31
N ASP A 26 23.45 -0.20 -12.28
CA ASP A 26 23.86 1.13 -12.71
C ASP A 26 25.00 1.69 -11.83
N LYS A 27 24.84 1.62 -10.50
CA LYS A 27 25.85 2.12 -9.54
C LYS A 27 27.22 1.46 -9.72
N TYR A 28 27.23 0.18 -10.11
CA TYR A 28 28.45 -0.60 -10.30
C TYR A 28 28.84 -0.75 -11.79
N GLY A 29 28.13 -0.10 -12.73
CA GLY A 29 28.46 -0.10 -14.15
C GLY A 29 28.25 -1.43 -14.88
N ILE A 30 27.29 -2.23 -14.45
CA ILE A 30 26.98 -3.55 -15.00
C ILE A 30 25.89 -3.42 -16.08
N GLU A 31 26.27 -2.94 -17.27
CA GLU A 31 25.34 -2.63 -18.38
C GLU A 31 24.47 -3.83 -18.78
N GLY A 32 25.04 -5.03 -18.86
CA GLY A 32 24.27 -6.24 -19.19
C GLY A 32 23.14 -6.54 -18.20
N LEU A 33 23.29 -6.19 -16.93
CA LEU A 33 22.25 -6.41 -15.92
C LEU A 33 21.18 -5.30 -15.96
N VAL A 34 21.56 -4.08 -16.34
CA VAL A 34 20.63 -2.96 -16.59
C VAL A 34 19.65 -3.33 -17.70
N ASP A 35 20.14 -3.87 -18.82
CA ASP A 35 19.30 -4.29 -19.96
C ASP A 35 18.23 -5.31 -19.55
N HIS A 36 18.61 -6.30 -18.74
CA HIS A 36 17.68 -7.33 -18.26
C HIS A 36 16.63 -6.77 -17.30
N CYS A 37 17.02 -5.89 -16.38
CA CYS A 37 16.08 -5.25 -15.46
C CYS A 37 15.04 -4.41 -16.21
N VAL A 38 15.45 -3.76 -17.30
CA VAL A 38 14.59 -2.89 -18.10
C VAL A 38 13.64 -3.68 -19.02
N GLN A 39 13.95 -4.95 -19.33
CA GLN A 39 13.02 -5.82 -20.06
C GLN A 39 11.78 -6.20 -19.26
N ILE A 40 11.83 -6.14 -17.93
CA ILE A 40 10.67 -6.43 -17.08
C ILE A 40 9.59 -5.35 -17.30
N PRO A 41 8.35 -5.74 -17.66
CA PRO A 41 7.27 -4.79 -17.85
C PRO A 41 6.99 -3.99 -16.58
N ILE A 42 6.78 -2.68 -16.69
CA ILE A 42 6.51 -1.81 -15.54
C ILE A 42 5.25 -2.21 -14.75
N GLN A 43 4.31 -2.91 -15.39
CA GLN A 43 3.10 -3.47 -14.77
C GLN A 43 3.43 -4.61 -13.78
N ASN A 44 4.54 -5.30 -14.03
CA ASN A 44 5.05 -6.38 -13.18
C ASN A 44 6.07 -5.86 -12.16
N LEU A 45 6.29 -4.54 -12.06
CA LEU A 45 7.17 -3.94 -11.08
C LEU A 45 6.33 -3.34 -9.93
N PRO A 46 5.81 -4.16 -8.99
CA PRO A 46 5.05 -3.64 -7.86
C PRO A 46 5.88 -2.64 -7.06
N ASN A 47 7.20 -2.83 -6.97
CA ASN A 47 8.09 -2.07 -6.08
C ASN A 47 8.68 -0.76 -6.66
N VAL A 48 8.45 -0.40 -7.92
CA VAL A 48 8.86 0.94 -8.46
C VAL A 48 8.17 2.07 -7.72
N PHE A 49 6.96 1.81 -7.22
CA PHE A 49 6.02 2.82 -6.74
C PHE A 49 5.95 2.91 -5.21
N LEU A 50 6.81 2.16 -4.50
CA LEU A 50 6.68 1.82 -3.08
C LEU A 50 7.97 2.11 -2.31
N ALA A 51 8.15 3.33 -1.78
CA ALA A 51 9.22 3.55 -0.80
C ALA A 51 8.98 4.72 0.17
N HIS A 52 8.92 4.39 1.47
CA HIS A 52 9.33 5.27 2.56
C HIS A 52 10.82 5.04 2.90
N SER A 53 11.50 6.08 3.40
CA SER A 53 12.95 6.22 3.70
C SER A 53 13.94 6.06 2.53
N LYS A 54 13.62 5.23 1.52
CA LYS A 54 14.39 5.08 0.27
C LYS A 54 13.72 5.76 -0.94
N ALA A 55 12.75 6.65 -0.73
CA ALA A 55 12.05 7.39 -1.79
C ALA A 55 12.98 8.11 -2.78
N ARG A 56 14.18 8.49 -2.32
CA ARG A 56 15.26 9.03 -3.17
C ARG A 56 15.78 8.06 -4.23
N LEU A 57 15.73 6.76 -3.98
CA LEU A 57 16.28 5.73 -4.86
C LEU A 57 15.25 5.36 -5.94
N PHE A 58 14.05 4.95 -5.53
CA PHE A 58 13.05 4.35 -6.43
C PHE A 58 12.41 5.29 -7.46
N ASN A 59 12.25 6.58 -7.16
CA ASN A 59 11.66 7.54 -8.11
C ASN A 59 12.63 8.00 -9.20
N LEU A 60 13.90 8.16 -8.82
CA LEU A 60 14.99 8.35 -9.78
C LEU A 60 15.15 7.10 -10.66
N GLU A 61 14.92 5.92 -10.10
CA GLU A 61 14.94 4.67 -10.87
C GLU A 61 13.77 4.56 -11.85
N ALA A 62 12.56 5.06 -11.52
CA ALA A 62 11.45 5.12 -12.48
C ALA A 62 11.80 6.00 -13.70
N LEU A 63 12.41 7.18 -13.44
CA LEU A 63 12.91 8.05 -14.50
C LEU A 63 14.05 7.40 -15.29
N ARG A 64 14.95 6.68 -14.63
CA ARG A 64 16.06 5.95 -15.28
C ARG A 64 15.58 4.77 -16.12
N TRP A 65 14.59 4.03 -15.63
CA TRP A 65 13.94 2.97 -16.40
C TRP A 65 13.28 3.57 -17.65
N ALA A 66 12.64 4.73 -17.50
CA ALA A 66 12.06 5.45 -18.63
C ALA A 66 13.14 5.92 -19.62
N ASP A 67 14.26 6.47 -19.13
CA ASP A 67 15.41 6.86 -19.95
C ASP A 67 16.00 5.67 -20.72
N GLU A 68 16.20 4.53 -20.05
CA GLU A 68 16.72 3.32 -20.70
C GLU A 68 15.71 2.75 -21.72
N LYS A 69 14.42 2.81 -21.43
CA LYS A 69 13.39 2.46 -22.42
C LYS A 69 13.39 3.39 -23.62
N CYS A 70 13.60 4.69 -23.43
CA CYS A 70 13.75 5.62 -24.54
C CYS A 70 14.99 5.25 -25.38
N ARG A 71 16.13 4.95 -24.73
CA ARG A 71 17.35 4.49 -25.42
C ARG A 71 17.13 3.21 -26.24
N GLN A 72 16.48 2.20 -25.65
CA GLN A 72 16.14 0.94 -26.35
C GLN A 72 15.22 1.16 -27.56
N ASN A 73 14.28 2.11 -27.45
CA ASN A 73 13.36 2.46 -28.53
C ASN A 73 13.95 3.46 -29.54
N ALA A 74 15.25 3.79 -29.42
CA ALA A 74 15.95 4.78 -30.22
C ALA A 74 15.27 6.17 -30.24
N THR A 75 14.58 6.52 -29.15
CA THR A 75 13.96 7.83 -28.96
C THR A 75 14.81 8.70 -28.03
N GLU A 76 14.72 10.02 -28.22
CA GLU A 76 15.34 10.97 -27.29
C GLU A 76 14.72 10.81 -25.90
N CYS A 77 15.52 10.92 -24.84
CA CYS A 77 15.07 10.92 -23.45
C CYS A 77 14.36 12.24 -23.08
N SER A 78 13.40 12.66 -23.90
CA SER A 78 12.57 13.84 -23.67
C SER A 78 11.53 13.56 -22.58
N ALA A 79 10.98 14.63 -22.01
CA ALA A 79 9.94 14.53 -20.99
C ALA A 79 8.70 13.77 -21.49
N GLU A 80 8.30 14.02 -22.74
CA GLU A 80 7.17 13.38 -23.39
C GLU A 80 7.39 11.88 -23.56
N ASN A 81 8.60 11.48 -23.98
CA ASN A 81 8.94 10.08 -24.19
C ASN A 81 9.04 9.32 -22.86
N ARG A 82 9.61 9.94 -21.82
CA ARG A 82 9.61 9.38 -20.46
C ARG A 82 8.20 9.17 -19.94
N ARG A 83 7.33 10.17 -20.10
CA ARG A 83 5.93 10.10 -19.69
C ARG A 83 5.17 9.02 -20.46
N ALA A 84 5.41 8.89 -21.76
CA ALA A 84 4.85 7.83 -22.58
C ALA A 84 5.34 6.43 -22.17
N ALA A 85 6.62 6.29 -21.82
CA ALA A 85 7.20 5.04 -21.34
C ALA A 85 6.61 4.59 -19.99
N LEU A 86 6.43 5.53 -19.06
CA LEU A 86 5.81 5.27 -17.75
C LEU A 86 4.31 5.01 -17.86
N GLY A 87 3.62 5.69 -18.77
CA GLY A 87 2.20 5.48 -19.06
C GLY A 87 1.31 5.53 -17.80
N PRO A 88 0.35 4.59 -17.64
CA PRO A 88 -0.52 4.53 -16.46
C PRO A 88 0.23 4.31 -15.14
N ALA A 89 1.44 3.76 -15.20
CA ALA A 89 2.23 3.48 -14.01
C ALA A 89 2.74 4.78 -13.35
N LEU A 90 2.85 5.89 -14.10
CA LEU A 90 3.19 7.21 -13.55
C LEU A 90 2.27 7.61 -12.40
N PHE A 91 0.96 7.38 -12.54
CA PHE A 91 -0.05 7.75 -11.55
C PHE A 91 -0.06 6.82 -10.32
N LYS A 92 0.73 5.75 -10.33
CA LYS A 92 0.97 4.92 -9.15
C LYS A 92 2.12 5.47 -8.29
N ILE A 93 2.92 6.40 -8.81
CA ILE A 93 4.02 7.03 -8.06
C ILE A 93 3.45 7.94 -6.97
N ARG A 94 3.89 7.71 -5.74
CA ARG A 94 3.50 8.51 -4.57
C ARG A 94 4.36 9.76 -4.41
N PHE A 95 4.35 10.65 -5.42
CA PHE A 95 5.08 11.93 -5.37
C PHE A 95 4.85 12.73 -4.07
N PRO A 96 3.63 12.77 -3.50
CA PRO A 96 3.36 13.47 -2.24
C PRO A 96 4.15 12.95 -1.02
N LEU A 97 4.66 11.71 -1.07
CA LEU A 97 5.49 11.12 -0.01
C LEU A 97 6.99 11.44 -0.17
N ILE A 98 7.38 12.06 -1.29
CA ILE A 98 8.75 12.49 -1.52
C ILE A 98 9.00 13.75 -0.69
N LEU A 99 10.15 13.84 -0.02
CA LEU A 99 10.53 15.08 0.66
C LEU A 99 10.55 16.24 -0.35
N THR A 100 9.95 17.37 0.01
CA THR A 100 9.79 18.52 -0.90
C THR A 100 11.11 18.94 -1.56
N GLU A 101 12.21 18.92 -0.79
CA GLU A 101 13.55 19.22 -1.31
C GLU A 101 13.99 18.26 -2.42
N ASP A 102 13.77 16.96 -2.26
CA ASP A 102 14.15 15.93 -3.23
C ASP A 102 13.25 15.99 -4.47
N PHE A 103 11.95 16.27 -4.27
CA PHE A 103 10.99 16.48 -5.35
C PHE A 103 11.41 17.66 -6.24
N THR A 104 11.76 18.80 -5.63
CA THR A 104 12.24 19.99 -6.35
C THR A 104 13.56 19.75 -7.08
N LYS A 105 14.49 19.00 -6.49
CA LYS A 105 15.82 18.77 -7.09
C LYS A 105 15.81 17.73 -8.21
N SER A 106 14.98 16.69 -8.09
CA SER A 106 15.11 15.50 -8.95
C SER A 106 13.92 15.34 -9.91
N ILE A 107 12.70 15.63 -9.47
CA ILE A 107 11.49 15.37 -10.25
C ILE A 107 11.10 16.57 -11.09
N VAL A 108 11.10 17.77 -10.51
CA VAL A 108 10.72 18.99 -11.25
C VAL A 108 11.57 19.21 -12.51
N PRO A 109 12.91 19.08 -12.48
CA PRO A 109 13.73 19.26 -13.69
C PRO A 109 13.52 18.18 -14.75
N SER A 110 12.91 17.04 -14.40
CA SER A 110 12.66 15.95 -15.36
C SER A 110 11.55 16.30 -16.37
N ASN A 111 10.71 17.30 -16.04
CA ASN A 111 9.53 17.73 -16.79
C ASN A 111 8.51 16.62 -17.09
N VAL A 112 8.61 15.47 -16.42
CA VAL A 112 7.66 14.35 -16.59
C VAL A 112 6.26 14.69 -16.05
N LEU A 113 6.19 15.60 -15.07
CA LEU A 113 4.94 16.10 -14.49
C LEU A 113 4.51 17.40 -15.15
N THR A 114 3.20 17.58 -15.32
CA THR A 114 2.63 18.84 -15.80
C THR A 114 2.68 19.92 -14.73
N SER A 115 2.56 21.19 -15.13
CA SER A 115 2.49 22.31 -14.17
C SER A 115 1.34 22.17 -13.19
N GLU A 116 0.20 21.61 -13.61
CA GLU A 116 -0.96 21.37 -12.75
C GLU A 116 -0.67 20.27 -11.72
N GLU A 117 -0.06 19.16 -12.15
CA GLU A 117 0.34 18.04 -11.31
C GLU A 117 1.36 18.48 -10.24
N MET A 118 2.39 19.23 -10.65
CA MET A 118 3.38 19.78 -9.72
C MET A 118 2.74 20.72 -8.71
N PHE A 119 1.82 21.59 -9.15
CA PHE A 119 1.10 22.49 -8.26
C PHE A 119 0.31 21.72 -7.21
N GLY A 120 -0.41 20.66 -7.59
CA GLY A 120 -1.13 19.79 -6.64
C GLY A 120 -0.21 19.17 -5.58
N ILE A 121 0.97 18.70 -5.98
CA ILE A 121 1.94 18.10 -5.05
C ILE A 121 2.55 19.14 -4.10
N TYR A 122 2.95 20.32 -4.61
CA TYR A 122 3.44 21.41 -3.75
C TYR A 122 2.37 21.92 -2.80
N GLN A 123 1.13 22.03 -3.28
CA GLN A 123 -0.01 22.40 -2.44
C GLN A 123 -0.23 21.38 -1.32
N PHE A 124 -0.09 20.09 -1.59
CA PHE A 124 -0.13 19.05 -0.57
C PHE A 124 0.96 19.23 0.49
N HIS A 125 2.21 19.53 0.10
CA HIS A 125 3.30 19.78 1.04
C HIS A 125 3.07 21.01 1.92
N CYS A 126 2.51 22.08 1.36
CA CYS A 126 2.24 23.32 2.10
C CYS A 126 1.00 23.21 3.00
N HIS A 127 -0.05 22.58 2.49
CA HIS A 127 -1.35 22.53 3.14
C HIS A 127 -2.04 21.17 2.92
N PRO A 128 -1.66 20.15 3.70
CA PRO A 128 -2.26 18.81 3.60
C PRO A 128 -3.78 18.78 3.87
N ASN A 129 -4.34 19.88 4.41
CA ASN A 129 -5.72 20.01 4.87
C ASN A 129 -6.68 20.59 3.80
N LEU A 130 -6.19 21.01 2.63
CA LEU A 130 -7.02 21.69 1.60
C LEU A 130 -7.73 20.72 0.63
N ARG A 131 -7.78 19.41 0.94
CA ARG A 131 -8.52 18.43 0.13
C ARG A 131 -10.02 18.68 0.21
N GLY A 132 -10.70 18.63 -0.93
CA GLY A 132 -12.16 18.79 -1.01
C GLY A 132 -12.66 20.24 -0.90
N VAL A 133 -11.77 21.23 -0.88
CA VAL A 133 -12.17 22.64 -0.95
C VAL A 133 -12.70 22.94 -2.37
N PRO A 134 -13.94 23.46 -2.51
CA PRO A 134 -14.50 23.79 -3.81
C PRO A 134 -13.60 24.75 -4.60
N GLY A 135 -13.23 24.38 -5.82
CA GLY A 135 -12.39 25.18 -6.71
C GLY A 135 -10.91 24.73 -6.79
N LEU A 136 -10.48 23.77 -5.99
CA LEU A 136 -9.18 23.11 -6.12
C LEU A 136 -9.35 21.74 -6.77
N LYS A 137 -8.51 21.42 -7.78
CA LYS A 137 -8.53 20.10 -8.42
C LYS A 137 -8.05 19.02 -7.42
N PRO A 138 -8.66 17.80 -7.45
CA PRO A 138 -8.18 16.66 -6.68
C PRO A 138 -6.72 16.30 -7.02
N LEU A 139 -5.99 15.81 -6.02
CA LEU A 139 -4.61 15.34 -6.21
C LEU A 139 -4.62 14.01 -6.96
N GLU A 140 -4.02 13.97 -8.15
CA GLU A 140 -4.02 12.79 -9.03
C GLU A 140 -3.02 11.68 -8.62
N PHE A 141 -2.26 11.90 -7.54
CA PHE A 141 -1.23 10.97 -7.07
C PHE A 141 -1.51 10.43 -5.66
N PRO A 142 -1.25 9.13 -5.42
CA PRO A 142 -1.45 8.51 -4.12
C PRO A 142 -0.52 9.11 -3.06
N TRP A 143 -1.03 9.26 -1.84
CA TRP A 143 -0.41 10.08 -0.80
C TRP A 143 -0.44 9.45 0.60
N HIS A 144 -1.13 8.33 0.78
CA HIS A 144 -1.04 7.50 1.99
C HIS A 144 0.26 6.69 1.95
N GLY A 145 0.91 6.50 3.11
CA GLY A 145 2.03 5.55 3.27
C GLY A 145 1.62 4.12 2.88
N ARG A 146 2.56 3.17 2.76
CA ARG A 146 2.17 1.80 2.42
C ARG A 146 1.32 1.27 3.57
N ILE A 147 0.20 0.61 3.26
CA ILE A 147 -0.58 -0.10 4.29
C ILE A 147 0.33 -1.10 5.05
N SER A 148 1.31 -1.69 4.34
CA SER A 148 2.32 -2.55 4.95
C SER A 148 3.38 -1.83 5.77
N ASP A 149 3.58 -0.53 5.59
CA ASP A 149 4.44 0.26 6.49
C ASP A 149 3.78 0.41 7.87
N TRP A 150 2.45 0.27 7.94
CA TRP A 150 1.71 0.26 9.21
C TRP A 150 1.81 -1.11 9.88
N ASN A 151 2.05 -2.17 9.11
CA ASN A 151 2.26 -3.52 9.64
C ASN A 151 3.59 -3.58 10.40
N THR A 152 3.54 -3.39 11.72
CA THR A 152 4.73 -3.33 12.56
C THR A 152 4.61 -4.27 13.74
N ALA A 153 5.75 -4.84 14.12
CA ALA A 153 5.90 -5.63 15.33
C ALA A 153 7.01 -5.01 16.18
N LYS A 154 6.68 -4.51 17.37
CA LYS A 154 7.64 -3.90 18.29
C LYS A 154 7.46 -4.46 19.69
N GLY A 155 8.37 -5.37 20.07
CA GLY A 155 8.27 -6.07 21.35
C GLY A 155 7.04 -6.95 21.38
N ASN A 156 6.06 -6.58 22.21
CA ASN A 156 4.79 -7.28 22.33
C ASN A 156 3.60 -6.53 21.70
N ARG A 157 3.86 -5.39 21.03
CA ARG A 157 2.83 -4.60 20.36
C ARG A 157 2.90 -4.83 18.85
N GLY A 158 1.72 -4.94 18.25
CA GLY A 158 1.55 -5.04 16.82
C GLY A 158 0.61 -3.97 16.31
N THR A 159 0.92 -3.47 15.12
CA THR A 159 -0.04 -2.72 14.30
C THR A 159 -0.20 -3.49 13.01
N LEU A 160 -1.44 -3.67 12.56
CA LEU A 160 -1.80 -4.26 11.28
C LEU A 160 -2.72 -3.32 10.54
N ALA A 161 -2.66 -3.32 9.22
CA ALA A 161 -3.56 -2.58 8.37
C ALA A 161 -3.87 -3.36 7.08
N LEU A 162 -5.10 -3.19 6.61
CA LEU A 162 -5.64 -3.81 5.39
C LEU A 162 -6.33 -2.72 4.57
N GLU A 163 -5.91 -2.57 3.33
CA GLU A 163 -6.58 -1.73 2.35
C GLU A 163 -7.44 -2.62 1.46
N ILE A 164 -8.70 -2.23 1.28
CA ILE A 164 -9.63 -2.90 0.38
C ILE A 164 -9.91 -1.96 -0.77
N GLU A 165 -9.25 -2.19 -1.90
CA GLU A 165 -9.51 -1.49 -3.17
C GLU A 165 -10.77 -2.04 -3.85
N LYS A 166 -11.36 -1.24 -4.74
CA LYS A 166 -12.61 -1.57 -5.45
C LYS A 166 -13.70 -1.98 -4.48
N PHE A 167 -13.80 -1.23 -3.38
CA PHE A 167 -14.61 -1.57 -2.23
C PHE A 167 -16.09 -1.70 -2.60
N SER A 168 -16.58 -0.84 -3.48
CA SER A 168 -17.94 -0.89 -4.04
C SER A 168 -18.25 -2.23 -4.75
N ALA A 169 -17.27 -2.79 -5.47
CA ALA A 169 -17.41 -4.08 -6.15
C ALA A 169 -17.32 -5.23 -5.15
N PHE A 170 -16.37 -5.17 -4.21
CA PHE A 170 -16.24 -6.15 -3.12
C PHE A 170 -17.53 -6.26 -2.32
N ALA A 171 -18.17 -5.13 -2.03
CA ALA A 171 -19.44 -5.08 -1.33
C ALA A 171 -20.63 -5.67 -2.11
N GLN A 172 -20.52 -5.83 -3.42
CA GLN A 172 -21.57 -6.43 -4.25
C GLN A 172 -21.33 -7.91 -4.54
N GLU A 173 -20.20 -8.47 -4.10
CA GLU A 173 -19.91 -9.89 -4.27
C GLU A 173 -21.01 -10.73 -3.59
N LYS A 174 -21.55 -11.69 -4.34
CA LYS A 174 -22.61 -12.61 -3.88
C LYS A 174 -22.06 -13.85 -3.20
N VAL A 175 -20.74 -14.05 -3.31
CA VAL A 175 -20.03 -15.17 -2.73
C VAL A 175 -19.27 -14.64 -1.53
N GLU A 176 -19.36 -15.33 -0.40
CA GLU A 176 -18.56 -15.01 0.78
C GLU A 176 -17.08 -15.00 0.38
N SER A 177 -16.45 -13.83 0.47
CA SER A 177 -15.07 -13.66 0.09
C SER A 177 -14.33 -12.87 1.16
N TRP A 178 -13.17 -13.39 1.53
CA TRP A 178 -12.34 -12.84 2.60
C TRP A 178 -11.22 -12.00 2.00
N ARG A 179 -10.97 -10.85 2.60
CA ARG A 179 -9.76 -10.05 2.37
C ARG A 179 -8.86 -10.19 3.60
N ASN A 180 -7.57 -10.37 3.35
CA ASN A 180 -6.59 -10.62 4.41
C ASN A 180 -5.45 -9.61 4.29
N SER A 181 -4.96 -9.09 5.42
CA SER A 181 -3.70 -8.34 5.43
C SER A 181 -2.50 -9.26 5.29
N GLU A 182 -1.33 -8.67 5.05
CA GLU A 182 -0.07 -9.32 5.36
C GLU A 182 0.00 -9.66 6.86
N SER A 183 0.86 -10.62 7.19
CA SER A 183 1.02 -11.08 8.57
C SER A 183 2.25 -10.48 9.24
N VAL A 184 2.14 -10.18 10.53
CA VAL A 184 3.28 -9.81 11.39
C VAL A 184 3.53 -10.90 12.42
N GLN A 185 4.80 -11.10 12.80
CA GLN A 185 5.16 -12.08 13.80
C GLN A 185 5.45 -11.41 15.15
N ILE A 186 4.75 -11.84 16.21
CA ILE A 186 4.94 -11.36 17.59
C ILE A 186 4.97 -12.57 18.51
N LYS A 187 6.03 -12.68 19.33
CA LYS A 187 6.28 -13.82 20.24
C LYS A 187 6.16 -15.20 19.57
N GLY A 188 6.49 -15.28 18.27
CA GLY A 188 6.41 -16.53 17.49
C GLY A 188 5.04 -16.81 16.85
N PHE A 189 4.00 -16.06 17.19
CA PHE A 189 2.68 -16.16 16.58
C PHE A 189 2.55 -15.23 15.36
N TRP A 190 1.82 -15.68 14.34
CA TRP A 190 1.53 -14.90 13.15
C TRP A 190 0.16 -14.24 13.25
N TRP A 191 0.12 -12.94 13.11
CA TRP A 191 -1.08 -12.12 13.27
C TRP A 191 -1.45 -11.47 11.95
N LYS A 192 -2.74 -11.48 11.58
CA LYS A 192 -3.26 -10.81 10.38
C LYS A 192 -4.68 -10.31 10.61
N ILE A 193 -5.08 -9.33 9.80
CA ILE A 193 -6.48 -8.92 9.65
C ILE A 193 -7.16 -9.87 8.67
N SER A 194 -8.39 -10.25 8.99
CA SER A 194 -9.32 -10.88 8.06
C SER A 194 -10.63 -10.10 8.08
N ALA A 195 -11.10 -9.71 6.90
CA ALA A 195 -12.33 -8.97 6.72
C ALA A 195 -13.23 -9.64 5.67
N GLU A 196 -14.53 -9.61 5.91
CA GLU A 196 -15.55 -10.16 5.01
C GLU A 196 -16.76 -9.22 4.97
N ILE A 197 -17.53 -9.27 3.89
CA ILE A 197 -18.82 -8.60 3.84
C ILE A 197 -19.90 -9.65 3.98
N LYS A 198 -20.72 -9.51 5.01
CA LYS A 198 -21.88 -10.35 5.26
C LYS A 198 -23.15 -9.61 4.89
N THR A 199 -24.15 -10.36 4.43
CA THR A 199 -25.50 -9.84 4.24
C THR A 199 -26.34 -10.39 5.37
N GLU A 200 -26.97 -9.51 6.12
CA GLU A 200 -27.86 -9.88 7.21
C GLU A 200 -29.16 -10.46 6.64
N GLU A 201 -29.57 -11.64 7.13
CA GLU A 201 -30.68 -12.41 6.55
C GLU A 201 -32.04 -11.70 6.68
N GLU A 202 -32.21 -10.86 7.70
CA GLU A 202 -33.50 -10.22 8.02
C GLU A 202 -33.67 -8.86 7.33
N SER A 203 -32.63 -8.03 7.31
CA SER A 203 -32.66 -6.67 6.77
C SER A 203 -32.24 -6.59 5.30
N ASN A 204 -31.55 -7.61 4.78
CA ASN A 204 -30.78 -7.55 3.54
C ASN A 204 -29.68 -6.46 3.55
N ASP A 205 -29.41 -5.84 4.70
CA ASP A 205 -28.31 -4.91 4.84
C ASP A 205 -26.99 -5.65 4.87
N LYS A 206 -25.95 -4.99 4.35
CA LYS A 206 -24.60 -5.54 4.35
C LYS A 206 -23.83 -5.00 5.53
N CYS A 207 -23.00 -5.84 6.13
CA CYS A 207 -22.17 -5.50 7.27
C CYS A 207 -20.73 -5.97 7.06
N LEU A 208 -19.80 -5.26 7.69
CA LEU A 208 -18.40 -5.66 7.73
C LEU A 208 -18.15 -6.63 8.89
N GLY A 209 -17.74 -7.85 8.55
CA GLY A 209 -17.03 -8.71 9.47
C GLY A 209 -15.56 -8.28 9.54
N PHE A 210 -15.05 -7.99 10.75
CA PHE A 210 -13.68 -7.50 10.95
C PHE A 210 -13.00 -8.24 12.11
N PHE A 211 -11.95 -9.00 11.79
CA PHE A 211 -11.32 -9.95 12.71
C PHE A 211 -9.80 -9.81 12.74
N LEU A 212 -9.23 -10.07 13.91
CA LEU A 212 -7.82 -10.38 14.10
C LEU A 212 -7.68 -11.90 14.13
N VAL A 213 -6.73 -12.44 13.36
CA VAL A 213 -6.46 -13.87 13.29
C VAL A 213 -5.06 -14.14 13.79
N CYS A 214 -4.94 -15.09 14.73
CA CYS A 214 -3.68 -15.57 15.29
C CYS A 214 -3.41 -17.00 14.82
N THR A 215 -2.27 -17.21 14.17
CA THR A 215 -1.80 -18.53 13.75
C THR A 215 -0.58 -18.93 14.56
N ALA A 216 -0.69 -20.03 15.29
CA ALA A 216 0.42 -20.60 16.06
C ALA A 216 1.41 -21.38 15.19
N PRO A 217 2.66 -21.53 15.64
CA PRO A 217 3.63 -22.43 15.01
C PRO A 217 3.14 -23.88 15.01
N ARG A 218 3.47 -24.64 13.96
CA ARG A 218 3.04 -26.04 13.75
C ARG A 218 3.44 -27.02 14.87
N GLU A 219 4.38 -26.65 15.73
CA GLU A 219 4.95 -27.53 16.76
C GLU A 219 4.18 -27.51 18.10
N ASN A 220 3.15 -26.67 18.26
CA ASN A 220 2.40 -26.56 19.52
C ASN A 220 1.05 -27.30 19.46
N GLY A 221 0.95 -28.42 20.18
CA GLY A 221 -0.29 -29.21 20.29
C GLY A 221 -1.41 -28.52 21.09
N ASN A 222 -1.07 -27.58 21.98
CA ASN A 222 -2.02 -26.67 22.64
C ASN A 222 -1.34 -25.33 22.92
N TRP A 223 -1.91 -24.24 22.43
CA TRP A 223 -1.40 -22.88 22.62
C TRP A 223 -2.52 -21.97 23.10
N SER A 224 -2.15 -20.96 23.88
CA SER A 224 -3.01 -19.85 24.25
C SER A 224 -2.20 -18.55 24.23
N CYS A 225 -2.85 -17.46 23.87
CA CYS A 225 -2.23 -16.15 23.77
C CYS A 225 -3.25 -15.08 24.14
N GLU A 226 -3.01 -14.36 25.23
CA GLU A 226 -3.85 -13.23 25.63
C GLU A 226 -3.47 -11.98 24.83
N CYS A 227 -4.48 -11.27 24.34
CA CYS A 227 -4.30 -10.14 23.45
C CYS A 227 -5.41 -9.10 23.66
N SER A 228 -4.99 -7.86 23.85
CA SER A 228 -5.86 -6.67 23.78
C SER A 228 -5.76 -6.07 22.39
N ALA A 229 -6.88 -5.89 21.70
CA ALA A 229 -6.92 -5.35 20.34
C ALA A 229 -7.87 -4.15 20.25
N THR A 230 -7.46 -3.17 19.45
CA THR A 230 -8.25 -1.99 19.07
C THR A 230 -8.40 -1.99 17.55
N LEU A 231 -9.59 -2.29 17.08
CA LEU A 231 -9.97 -2.33 15.67
C LEU A 231 -10.47 -0.95 15.26
N ARG A 232 -10.03 -0.46 14.10
CA ARG A 232 -10.51 0.81 13.56
C ARG A 232 -10.71 0.80 12.05
N ILE A 233 -11.75 1.51 11.61
CA ILE A 233 -11.89 1.97 10.23
C ILE A 233 -11.30 3.37 10.17
N VAL A 234 -10.24 3.52 9.37
CA VAL A 234 -9.48 4.76 9.30
C VAL A 234 -10.27 5.80 8.53
N SER A 235 -10.50 6.94 9.16
CA SER A 235 -11.18 8.05 8.49
C SER A 235 -10.31 8.61 7.37
N GLN A 236 -10.92 8.81 6.22
CA GLN A 236 -10.29 9.40 5.04
C GLN A 236 -10.38 10.94 5.08
N LYS A 237 -11.17 11.50 6.00
CA LYS A 237 -11.30 12.94 6.22
C LYS A 237 -10.41 13.39 7.38
N LYS A 238 -9.49 14.32 7.09
CA LYS A 238 -8.61 14.86 8.12
C LYS A 238 -9.39 15.71 9.14
N GLY A 239 -9.31 15.33 10.41
CA GLY A 239 -10.04 15.97 11.52
C GLY A 239 -11.28 15.21 11.97
N THR A 240 -11.65 14.14 11.26
CA THR A 240 -12.64 13.16 11.70
C THR A 240 -11.93 12.02 12.42
N GLU A 241 -12.51 11.54 13.52
CA GLU A 241 -11.96 10.41 14.27
C GLU A 241 -12.23 9.08 13.57
N ASP A 242 -11.33 8.12 13.79
CA ASP A 242 -11.50 6.76 13.29
C ASP A 242 -12.65 6.06 14.02
N LEU A 243 -13.48 5.32 13.29
CA LEU A 243 -14.48 4.47 13.95
C LEU A 243 -13.75 3.30 14.62
N THR A 244 -13.79 3.25 15.94
CA THR A 244 -12.95 2.36 16.73
C THR A 244 -13.77 1.51 17.69
N ASP A 245 -13.40 0.23 17.84
CA ASP A 245 -13.89 -0.66 18.89
C ASP A 245 -12.74 -1.52 19.44
N LYS A 246 -12.87 -2.03 20.67
CA LYS A 246 -11.80 -2.73 21.36
C LYS A 246 -12.29 -3.95 22.12
N TYR A 247 -11.41 -4.93 22.26
CA TYR A 247 -11.66 -6.12 23.06
C TYR A 247 -10.38 -6.68 23.66
N ASP A 248 -10.56 -7.50 24.69
CA ASP A 248 -9.55 -8.39 25.24
C ASP A 248 -9.98 -9.83 24.93
N HIS A 249 -9.07 -10.65 24.40
CA HIS A 249 -9.37 -12.03 24.02
C HIS A 249 -8.19 -12.97 24.25
N VAL A 250 -8.51 -14.24 24.55
CA VAL A 250 -7.53 -15.32 24.66
C VAL A 250 -7.61 -16.20 23.42
N PHE A 251 -6.69 -15.96 22.49
CA PHE A 251 -6.55 -16.74 21.26
C PHE A 251 -6.01 -18.13 21.56
N ASN A 252 -6.62 -19.15 20.97
CA ASN A 252 -6.23 -20.55 21.14
C ASN A 252 -6.66 -21.39 19.92
N ASN A 253 -6.52 -22.72 19.98
CA ASN A 253 -6.89 -23.63 18.88
C ASN A 253 -8.37 -23.55 18.46
N GLU A 254 -9.28 -23.36 19.40
CA GLU A 254 -10.73 -23.30 19.15
C GLU A 254 -11.20 -21.88 18.79
N SER A 255 -10.44 -20.87 19.21
CA SER A 255 -10.75 -19.46 19.01
C SER A 255 -9.52 -18.70 18.51
N ASN A 256 -9.07 -19.04 17.30
CA ASN A 256 -7.89 -18.46 16.67
C ASN A 256 -8.21 -17.20 15.85
N SER A 257 -9.49 -16.86 15.68
CA SER A 257 -10.00 -15.67 15.01
C SER A 257 -11.02 -15.00 15.91
N TRP A 258 -10.85 -13.70 16.17
CA TRP A 258 -11.76 -12.94 17.03
C TRP A 258 -11.93 -11.50 16.54
N GLY A 259 -13.14 -10.97 16.73
CA GLY A 259 -13.52 -9.66 16.23
C GLY A 259 -15.04 -9.52 16.18
N PHE A 260 -15.52 -8.67 15.28
CA PHE A 260 -16.93 -8.34 15.18
C PHE A 260 -17.49 -8.88 13.88
N LEU A 261 -18.59 -9.63 13.97
CA LEU A 261 -19.35 -10.07 12.80
C LEU A 261 -20.03 -8.88 12.11
N GLU A 262 -20.42 -7.87 12.89
CA GLU A 262 -21.12 -6.67 12.44
C GLU A 262 -20.42 -5.42 13.00
N PHE A 263 -19.23 -5.10 12.48
CA PHE A 263 -18.48 -3.92 12.93
C PHE A 263 -19.13 -2.61 12.51
N ILE A 264 -19.63 -2.55 11.26
CA ILE A 264 -20.35 -1.42 10.70
C ILE A 264 -21.34 -1.90 9.63
N ILE A 265 -22.50 -1.25 9.55
CA ILE A 265 -23.47 -1.42 8.46
C ILE A 265 -23.07 -0.59 7.24
N PHE A 266 -23.31 -1.13 6.06
CA PHE A 266 -22.84 -0.58 4.79
C PHE A 266 -23.43 0.81 4.49
N THR A 267 -24.67 1.07 4.90
CA THR A 267 -25.33 2.37 4.76
C THR A 267 -24.57 3.48 5.50
N LYS A 268 -24.11 3.20 6.71
CA LYS A 268 -23.26 4.12 7.49
C LYS A 268 -21.84 4.18 6.93
N TRP A 269 -21.29 3.06 6.49
CA TRP A 269 -19.91 3.01 6.00
C TRP A 269 -19.71 3.81 4.70
N MET A 270 -20.71 3.76 3.82
CA MET A 270 -20.70 4.47 2.53
C MET A 270 -21.23 5.91 2.62
N ASP A 271 -21.65 6.36 3.80
CA ASP A 271 -22.15 7.72 3.99
C ASP A 271 -21.00 8.72 3.73
N PRO A 272 -21.12 9.60 2.72
CA PRO A 272 -20.11 10.60 2.43
C PRO A 272 -19.82 11.50 3.63
N ASP A 273 -20.77 11.71 4.54
CA ASP A 273 -20.60 12.57 5.71
C ASP A 273 -19.69 11.94 6.77
N GLU A 274 -19.79 10.63 6.98
CA GLU A 274 -18.96 9.85 7.94
C GLU A 274 -17.48 9.82 7.53
N GLY A 275 -17.17 9.88 6.23
CA GLY A 275 -15.80 9.97 5.73
C GLY A 275 -14.95 8.72 5.93
N LEU A 276 -15.60 7.56 6.11
CA LEU A 276 -14.96 6.25 6.30
C LEU A 276 -14.65 5.52 4.98
N TYR A 277 -15.20 6.01 3.87
CA TYR A 277 -15.02 5.50 2.51
C TYR A 277 -14.42 6.60 1.62
N ASP A 278 -13.36 6.24 0.87
CA ASP A 278 -12.78 7.12 -0.14
C ASP A 278 -13.49 6.88 -1.48
N SER A 279 -14.38 7.80 -1.84
CA SER A 279 -15.16 7.71 -3.07
C SER A 279 -14.36 7.95 -4.35
N ASP A 280 -13.22 8.66 -4.24
CA ASP A 280 -12.40 9.01 -5.41
C ASP A 280 -11.53 7.81 -5.83
N GLU A 281 -11.03 7.06 -4.84
CA GLU A 281 -10.19 5.88 -5.07
C GLU A 281 -10.95 4.53 -4.92
N ASP A 282 -12.23 4.56 -4.56
CA ASP A 282 -13.08 3.38 -4.25
C ASP A 282 -12.37 2.43 -3.27
N LYS A 283 -11.94 2.96 -2.13
CA LYS A 283 -11.13 2.22 -1.14
C LYS A 283 -11.57 2.45 0.30
N VAL A 284 -11.23 1.47 1.14
CA VAL A 284 -11.28 1.62 2.60
C VAL A 284 -10.02 1.07 3.23
N THR A 285 -9.61 1.71 4.32
CA THR A 285 -8.51 1.28 5.17
C THR A 285 -9.02 0.79 6.54
N LEU A 286 -8.72 -0.48 6.84
CA LEU A 286 -8.92 -1.09 8.15
C LEU A 286 -7.57 -1.16 8.88
N ALA A 287 -7.56 -0.94 10.19
CA ALA A 287 -6.36 -1.10 10.99
C ALA A 287 -6.65 -1.71 12.37
N ILE A 288 -5.68 -2.44 12.92
CA ILE A 288 -5.73 -3.03 14.25
C ILE A 288 -4.42 -2.69 14.98
N ASP A 289 -4.54 -2.04 16.13
CA ASP A 289 -3.47 -1.94 17.10
C ASP A 289 -3.71 -2.96 18.20
N PHE A 290 -2.73 -3.82 18.49
CA PHE A 290 -2.89 -4.89 19.48
C PHE A 290 -1.64 -5.09 20.34
N THR A 291 -1.85 -5.61 21.55
CA THR A 291 -0.79 -5.92 22.51
C THR A 291 -0.95 -7.36 22.98
N VAL A 292 0.13 -8.12 22.89
CA VAL A 292 0.21 -9.53 23.29
C VAL A 292 0.82 -9.65 24.68
N GLU A 293 0.15 -10.34 25.60
CA GLU A 293 0.64 -10.52 26.98
C GLU A 293 1.51 -11.76 27.18
#